data_AF-A0A6C0H6K6-F1
#
_entry.id   AF-A0A6C0H6K6-F1
#
_cell.length_a   1.000
_cell.length_b   1.000
_cell.length_c   1.000
_cell.angle_alpha   90.00
_cell.angle_beta   90.00
_cell.angle_gamma   90.00
#
_symmetry.space_group_name_H-M   'P 1'
#
loop_
_entity.id
_entity.type
_entity.pdbx_description
1 polymer ?
#
loop_
_entity_poly.entity_id
_entity_poly.type
_entity_poly.pdbx_seq_one_letter_code
_entity_poly.pdbx_strand_id
1 'polypeptide(L)'
;MITEITVTDTIQNRLDWSKYTLTIDIVLLAAVGGAYMYLPWDTITLLLKVYIVFLFVRYLVSELTLFRKASENKKHFQISGHFGLFLLIVLFLRSVLQLNNYAYNLLIVSFGLLNVATHAHTTMDILFTYLVVNWLYSSLCFIVSFKAGTPM
;
A
#
# COMPACT_ATOMS: atom_id res chain seq x y z
N MET A 1 -18.06 -31.98 13.63
CA MET A 1 -18.24 -31.08 12.47
C MET A 1 -17.58 -29.77 12.85
N ILE A 2 -16.34 -29.54 12.40
CA ILE A 2 -15.65 -28.27 12.65
C ILE A 2 -16.24 -27.30 11.65
N THR A 3 -17.07 -26.38 12.11
CA THR A 3 -17.50 -25.23 11.31
C THR A 3 -16.26 -24.43 10.95
N GLU A 4 -15.88 -24.42 9.67
CA GLU A 4 -14.93 -23.45 9.16
C GLU A 4 -15.51 -22.06 9.43
N ILE A 5 -14.91 -21.33 10.38
CA ILE A 5 -15.20 -19.93 10.56
C ILE A 5 -14.54 -19.21 9.39
N THR A 6 -15.25 -19.07 8.28
CA THR A 6 -14.88 -18.16 7.21
C THR A 6 -15.13 -16.75 7.71
N VAL A 7 -14.07 -16.10 8.21
CA VAL A 7 -14.11 -14.67 8.51
C VAL A 7 -14.30 -13.95 7.18
N THR A 8 -15.54 -13.56 6.90
CA THR A 8 -15.92 -12.89 5.67
C THR A 8 -15.75 -11.39 5.86
N ASP A 9 -15.02 -10.76 4.93
CA ASP A 9 -14.88 -9.31 4.94
C ASP A 9 -16.22 -8.67 4.53
N THR A 10 -16.86 -8.03 5.51
CA THR A 10 -18.20 -7.44 5.34
C THR A 10 -18.18 -6.27 4.36
N ILE A 11 -17.07 -5.54 4.26
CA ILE A 11 -16.93 -4.40 3.32
C ILE A 11 -16.80 -4.94 1.91
N GLN A 12 -15.92 -5.93 1.72
CA GLN A 12 -15.69 -6.60 0.44
C GLN A 12 -16.96 -7.23 -0.12
N ASN A 13 -17.76 -7.90 0.71
CA ASN A 13 -19.03 -8.50 0.30
C ASN A 13 -20.12 -7.48 -0.04
N ARG A 14 -20.06 -6.25 0.50
CA ARG A 14 -21.04 -5.18 0.23
C ARG A 14 -20.68 -4.34 -0.99
N LEU A 15 -19.40 -4.23 -1.31
CA LEU A 15 -18.86 -3.45 -2.42
C LEU A 15 -18.23 -4.40 -3.44
N ASP A 16 -19.02 -5.18 -4.19
CA ASP A 16 -18.47 -6.12 -5.16
C ASP A 16 -18.28 -5.50 -6.54
N TRP A 17 -17.05 -5.03 -6.79
CA TRP A 17 -16.58 -4.54 -8.08
C TRP A 17 -15.51 -5.47 -8.68
N SER A 18 -15.53 -6.76 -8.32
CA SER A 18 -14.57 -7.78 -8.80
C SER A 18 -14.42 -7.85 -10.32
N LYS A 19 -15.45 -7.45 -11.08
CA LYS A 19 -15.41 -7.37 -12.55
C LYS A 19 -14.49 -6.27 -13.09
N TYR A 20 -14.13 -5.30 -12.26
CA TYR A 20 -13.39 -4.10 -12.64
C TYR A 20 -11.96 -4.09 -12.08
N THR A 21 -11.34 -5.24 -11.84
CA THR A 21 -9.97 -5.36 -11.29
C THR A 21 -8.93 -4.54 -12.06
N LEU A 22 -9.07 -4.42 -13.38
CA LEU A 22 -8.21 -3.58 -14.22
C LEU A 22 -8.17 -2.09 -13.82
N THR A 23 -9.17 -1.62 -13.07
CA THR A 23 -9.23 -0.23 -12.58
C THR A 23 -8.09 0.07 -11.62
N ILE A 24 -7.64 -0.92 -10.84
CA ILE A 24 -6.48 -0.77 -9.95
C ILE A 24 -5.25 -0.39 -10.76
N ASP A 25 -5.00 -1.12 -11.85
CA ASP A 25 -3.81 -0.93 -12.68
C ASP A 25 -3.84 0.41 -13.42
N ILE A 26 -5.02 0.83 -13.91
CA ILE A 26 -5.20 2.13 -14.58
C ILE A 26 -4.91 3.29 -13.61
N VAL A 27 -5.49 3.23 -12.40
CA VAL A 27 -5.28 4.28 -11.38
C VAL A 27 -3.82 4.30 -10.94
N LEU A 28 -3.20 3.13 -10.76
CA LEU A 28 -1.79 3.04 -10.39
C LEU A 28 -0.87 3.58 -11.50
N LEU A 29 -1.17 3.27 -12.77
CA LEU A 29 -0.43 3.80 -13.91
C LEU A 29 -0.51 5.32 -13.96
N ALA A 30 -1.69 5.90 -13.71
CA ALA A 30 -1.86 7.35 -13.63
C ALA A 30 -1.04 7.95 -12.48
N ALA A 31 -1.00 7.29 -11.32
CA ALA A 31 -0.18 7.73 -10.19
C ALA A 31 1.32 7.68 -10.50
N VAL A 32 1.80 6.60 -11.14
CA VAL A 32 3.20 6.46 -11.58
C VAL A 32 3.54 7.52 -12.62
N GLY A 33 2.66 7.77 -13.59
CA GLY A 33 2.82 8.84 -14.57
C GLY A 33 2.91 10.21 -13.92
N GLY A 34 2.04 10.50 -12.94
CA GLY A 34 2.10 11.73 -12.15
C GLY A 34 3.40 11.87 -11.37
N ALA A 35 3.85 10.80 -10.68
CA ALA A 35 5.14 10.78 -10.00
C ALA A 35 6.30 11.10 -10.96
N TYR A 36 6.30 10.49 -12.14
CA TYR A 36 7.33 10.72 -13.15
C TYR A 36 7.35 12.16 -13.69
N MET A 37 6.18 12.78 -13.87
CA MET A 37 6.08 14.15 -14.39
C MET A 37 6.46 15.22 -13.36
N TYR A 38 6.12 15.03 -12.08
CA TYR A 38 6.22 16.08 -11.07
C TYR A 38 7.37 15.89 -10.07
N LEU A 39 7.83 14.67 -9.81
CA LEU A 39 8.91 14.45 -8.84
C LEU A 39 10.28 14.67 -9.49
N PRO A 40 11.22 15.33 -8.79
CA PRO A 40 12.60 15.39 -9.25
C PRO A 40 13.25 13.99 -9.22
N TRP A 41 14.25 13.78 -10.06
CA TRP A 41 14.87 12.47 -10.26
C TRP A 41 15.46 11.85 -8.98
N ASP A 42 16.02 12.68 -8.10
CA ASP A 42 16.55 12.21 -6.80
C ASP A 42 15.44 11.65 -5.91
N THR A 43 14.27 12.29 -5.90
CA THR A 43 13.10 11.82 -5.15
C THR A 43 12.52 10.55 -5.77
N ILE A 44 12.49 10.42 -7.10
CA ILE A 44 12.09 9.18 -7.78
C ILE A 44 13.03 8.02 -7.39
N THR A 45 14.34 8.28 -7.39
CA THR A 45 15.35 7.30 -6.99
C THR A 45 15.17 6.88 -5.53
N LEU A 46 14.87 7.84 -4.65
CA LEU A 46 14.58 7.56 -3.23
C LEU A 46 13.31 6.71 -3.08
N LEU A 47 12.22 7.07 -3.76
CA LEU A 47 10.97 6.32 -3.79
C LEU A 47 11.21 4.87 -4.21
N LEU A 48 12.00 4.65 -5.27
CA LEU A 48 12.32 3.31 -5.76
C LEU A 48 13.09 2.49 -4.71
N LYS A 49 14.08 3.09 -4.04
CA LYS A 49 14.83 2.42 -2.95
C LYS A 49 13.91 2.00 -1.81
N VAL A 50 13.01 2.90 -1.38
CA VAL A 50 12.03 2.60 -0.33
C VAL A 50 11.08 1.49 -0.77
N TYR A 51 10.61 1.55 -2.02
CA TYR A 51 9.70 0.54 -2.55
C TYR A 51 10.35 -0.85 -2.62
N ILE A 52 11.64 -0.93 -2.98
CA ILE A 52 12.40 -2.19 -2.93
C ILE A 52 12.45 -2.74 -1.50
N VAL A 53 12.77 -1.90 -0.51
CA VAL A 53 12.76 -2.30 0.92
C VAL A 53 11.37 -2.78 1.34
N PHE A 54 10.32 -2.08 0.91
CA PHE A 54 8.94 -2.49 1.15
C PHE A 54 8.62 -3.86 0.53
N LEU A 55 9.09 -4.17 -0.68
CA LEU A 55 8.93 -5.49 -1.29
C LEU A 55 9.61 -6.59 -0.46
N PHE A 56 10.79 -6.33 0.11
CA PHE A 56 11.43 -7.26 1.04
C PHE A 56 10.60 -7.46 2.31
N VAL A 57 10.10 -6.39 2.93
CA VAL A 57 9.23 -6.48 4.12
C VAL A 57 7.95 -7.26 3.79
N ARG A 58 7.33 -6.99 2.65
CA ARG A 58 6.16 -7.74 2.15
C ARG A 58 6.45 -9.22 1.99
N TYR A 59 7.61 -9.57 1.44
CA TYR A 59 8.04 -10.95 1.29
C TYR A 59 8.20 -11.63 2.65
N LEU A 60 8.96 -11.02 3.57
CA LEU A 60 9.18 -11.55 4.92
C LEU A 60 7.86 -11.76 5.66
N VAL A 61 6.96 -10.78 5.63
CA VAL A 61 5.66 -10.90 6.29
C VAL A 61 4.84 -12.02 5.64
N SER A 62 4.83 -12.14 4.31
CA SER A 62 4.12 -13.23 3.63
C SER A 62 4.64 -14.62 3.99
N GLU A 63 5.94 -14.78 4.26
CA GLU A 63 6.52 -16.05 4.71
C GLU A 63 6.17 -16.34 6.17
N LEU A 64 6.25 -15.33 7.05
CA LEU A 64 5.93 -15.47 8.46
C LEU A 64 4.44 -15.74 8.72
N THR A 65 3.55 -15.25 7.86
CA THR A 65 2.10 -15.48 7.98
C THR A 65 1.60 -16.69 7.19
N LEU A 66 2.52 -17.48 6.62
CA LEU A 66 2.20 -18.71 5.91
C LEU A 66 1.95 -19.82 6.94
N PHE A 67 0.71 -19.96 7.39
CA PHE A 67 0.30 -21.10 8.21
C PHE A 67 0.30 -22.37 7.35
N ARG A 68 1.36 -23.15 7.45
CA ARG A 68 1.51 -24.43 6.76
C ARG A 68 0.64 -25.50 7.44
N LYS A 69 -0.69 -25.47 7.24
CA LYS A 69 -1.50 -26.67 7.47
C LYS A 69 -1.21 -27.64 6.33
N ALA A 70 -0.84 -28.88 6.66
CA ALA A 70 -0.33 -29.90 5.75
C ALA A 70 -1.21 -30.23 4.52
N SER A 71 -2.43 -29.69 4.42
CA SER A 71 -3.35 -29.92 3.29
C SER A 71 -3.86 -28.65 2.60
N GLU A 72 -3.54 -27.44 3.07
CA GLU A 72 -4.05 -26.20 2.46
C GLU A 72 -2.99 -25.09 2.44
N ASN A 73 -2.43 -24.83 1.26
CA ASN A 73 -1.57 -23.66 0.99
C ASN A 73 -2.40 -22.37 0.91
N LYS A 74 -3.26 -22.07 1.89
CA LYS A 74 -4.02 -20.83 1.92
C LYS A 74 -3.25 -19.77 2.70
N LYS A 75 -2.80 -18.73 2.00
CA LYS A 75 -2.23 -17.53 2.63
C LYS A 75 -3.38 -16.73 3.24
N HIS A 76 -3.37 -16.57 4.56
CA HIS A 76 -4.42 -15.83 5.28
C HIS A 76 -4.20 -14.32 5.32
N PHE A 77 -2.99 -13.85 5.02
CA PHE A 77 -2.63 -12.45 5.10
C PHE A 77 -1.55 -12.12 4.06
N GLN A 78 -1.72 -11.02 3.34
CA GLN A 78 -0.76 -10.56 2.35
C GLN A 78 -0.76 -9.04 2.21
N ILE A 79 0.37 -8.41 2.55
CA ILE A 79 0.60 -6.99 2.30
C ILE A 79 0.41 -6.67 0.80
N SER A 80 -0.34 -5.61 0.49
CA SER A 80 -0.66 -5.21 -0.87
C SER A 80 0.48 -4.45 -1.53
N GLY A 81 0.98 -4.98 -2.65
CA GLY A 81 2.01 -4.31 -3.45
C GLY A 81 1.50 -3.04 -4.13
N HIS A 82 0.35 -3.14 -4.81
CA HIS A 82 -0.28 -2.03 -5.53
C HIS A 82 -0.62 -0.88 -4.60
N PHE A 83 -1.29 -1.17 -3.48
CA PHE A 83 -1.64 -0.16 -2.49
C PHE A 83 -0.40 0.47 -1.85
N GLY A 84 0.63 -0.34 -1.53
CA GLY A 84 1.86 0.18 -0.97
C GLY A 84 2.63 1.11 -1.91
N LEU A 85 2.71 0.77 -3.20
CA LEU A 85 3.32 1.64 -4.21
C LEU A 85 2.54 2.96 -4.35
N PHE A 86 1.21 2.87 -4.48
CA PHE A 86 0.35 4.04 -4.59
C PHE A 86 0.49 4.96 -3.38
N LEU A 87 0.49 4.40 -2.17
CA LEU A 87 0.64 5.15 -0.93
C LEU A 87 1.99 5.88 -0.89
N LEU A 88 3.10 5.23 -1.25
CA LEU A 88 4.40 5.90 -1.35
C LEU A 88 4.36 7.06 -2.35
N ILE A 89 3.81 6.84 -3.54
CA ILE A 89 3.69 7.87 -4.58
C ILE A 89 2.92 9.08 -4.05
N VAL A 90 1.76 8.88 -3.42
CA VAL A 90 0.95 9.97 -2.88
C VAL A 90 1.69 10.72 -1.76
N LEU A 91 2.41 10.02 -0.89
CA LEU A 91 3.20 10.63 0.18
C LEU A 91 4.33 11.51 -0.37
N PHE A 92 5.04 11.06 -1.42
CA PHE A 92 6.07 11.86 -2.08
C PHE A 92 5.49 13.02 -2.89
N LEU A 93 4.35 12.83 -3.56
CA LEU A 93 3.67 13.90 -4.29
C LEU A 93 3.09 14.97 -3.36
N ARG A 94 2.72 14.62 -2.13
CA ARG A 94 2.18 15.56 -1.14
C ARG A 94 3.09 16.76 -0.94
N SER A 95 4.41 16.55 -0.82
CA SER A 95 5.37 17.64 -0.58
C SER A 95 5.55 18.54 -1.80
N VAL A 96 5.43 18.00 -3.01
CA VAL A 96 5.65 18.74 -4.26
C VAL A 96 4.39 19.49 -4.69
N LEU A 97 3.24 18.82 -4.65
CA LEU A 97 1.95 19.37 -5.07
C LEU A 97 1.22 20.11 -3.95
N GLN A 98 1.82 20.23 -2.76
CA GLN A 98 1.23 20.87 -1.57
C GLN A 98 -0.20 20.37 -1.28
N LEU A 99 -0.41 19.06 -1.44
CA LEU A 99 -1.73 18.47 -1.22
C LEU A 99 -2.13 18.68 0.24
N ASN A 100 -3.32 19.26 0.44
CA ASN A 100 -3.87 19.42 1.77
C ASN A 100 -4.15 18.05 2.43
N ASN A 101 -4.29 18.04 3.76
CA ASN A 101 -4.45 16.80 4.51
C ASN A 101 -5.68 16.00 4.11
N TYR A 102 -6.76 16.67 3.70
CA TYR A 102 -7.99 16.01 3.28
C TYR A 102 -7.82 15.33 1.92
N ALA A 103 -7.20 15.99 0.95
CA ALA A 103 -7.05 15.52 -0.43
C ALA A 103 -6.18 14.27 -0.50
N TYR A 104 -5.00 14.27 0.15
CA TYR A 104 -4.13 13.10 0.09
C TYR A 104 -4.74 11.91 0.86
N ASN A 105 -5.39 12.15 2.01
CA ASN A 105 -6.08 11.09 2.75
C ASN A 105 -7.26 10.52 1.97
N LEU A 106 -8.02 11.37 1.26
CA LEU A 106 -9.11 10.94 0.38
C LEU A 106 -8.58 10.02 -0.73
N LEU A 107 -7.45 10.36 -1.36
CA LEU A 107 -6.83 9.52 -2.40
C LEU A 107 -6.44 8.15 -1.85
N ILE A 108 -5.78 8.12 -0.69
CA ILE A 108 -5.37 6.87 -0.03
C ILE A 108 -6.58 6.01 0.34
N VAL A 109 -7.58 6.59 1.01
CA VAL A 109 -8.78 5.86 1.44
C VAL A 109 -9.56 5.34 0.23
N SER A 110 -9.71 6.16 -0.82
CA SER A 110 -10.44 5.77 -2.04
C SER A 110 -9.74 4.62 -2.76
N PHE A 111 -8.42 4.68 -2.91
CA PHE A 111 -7.67 3.59 -3.55
C PHE A 111 -7.64 2.33 -2.68
N GLY A 112 -7.60 2.47 -1.35
CA GLY A 112 -7.74 1.35 -0.42
C GLY A 112 -9.09 0.65 -0.55
N LEU A 113 -10.18 1.44 -0.58
CA LEU A 113 -11.53 0.91 -0.81
C LEU A 113 -11.66 0.25 -2.18
N LEU A 114 -11.04 0.79 -3.23
CA LEU A 114 -11.01 0.16 -4.55
C LEU A 114 -10.36 -1.23 -4.53
N ASN A 115 -9.25 -1.38 -3.78
CA ASN A 115 -8.58 -2.68 -3.63
C ASN A 115 -9.45 -3.70 -2.88
N VAL A 116 -10.19 -3.25 -1.86
CA VAL A 116 -11.15 -4.09 -1.13
C VAL A 116 -12.33 -4.46 -2.03
N ALA A 117 -12.90 -3.49 -2.75
CA ALA A 117 -14.10 -3.68 -3.55
C ALA A 117 -13.89 -4.63 -4.75
N THR A 118 -12.71 -4.57 -5.36
CA THR A 118 -12.31 -5.47 -6.45
C THR A 118 -11.91 -6.87 -5.97
N HIS A 119 -12.01 -7.15 -4.67
CA HIS A 119 -11.58 -8.39 -4.04
C HIS A 119 -10.09 -8.71 -4.23
N ALA A 120 -9.26 -7.71 -4.55
CA ALA A 120 -7.83 -7.89 -4.72
C ALA A 120 -7.12 -8.15 -3.38
N HIS A 121 -7.61 -7.52 -2.31
CA HIS A 121 -7.08 -7.64 -0.94
C HIS A 121 -8.21 -7.46 0.08
N THR A 122 -8.03 -8.03 1.27
CA THR A 122 -8.95 -7.80 2.39
C THR A 122 -8.71 -6.42 3.03
N THR A 123 -9.68 -5.92 3.80
CA THR A 123 -9.53 -4.66 4.55
C THR A 123 -8.34 -4.70 5.51
N MET A 124 -8.07 -5.86 6.12
CA MET A 124 -6.93 -6.02 7.04
C MET A 124 -5.59 -5.96 6.30
N ASP A 125 -5.49 -6.53 5.10
CA ASP A 125 -4.30 -6.40 4.26
C ASP A 125 -4.02 -4.93 3.93
N ILE A 126 -5.05 -4.16 3.56
CA ILE A 126 -4.93 -2.73 3.24
C ILE A 126 -4.53 -1.91 4.46
N LEU A 127 -5.17 -2.12 5.61
CA LEU A 127 -4.85 -1.42 6.85
C LEU A 127 -3.40 -1.68 7.28
N PHE A 128 -2.97 -2.93 7.26
CA PHE A 128 -1.61 -3.27 7.66
C PHE A 128 -0.58 -2.73 6.66
N THR A 129 -0.89 -2.77 5.38
CA THR A 129 -0.05 -2.14 4.34
C THR A 129 0.11 -0.63 4.60
N TYR A 130 -0.99 0.06 4.93
CA TYR A 130 -0.95 1.48 5.30
C TYR A 130 -0.01 1.76 6.46
N LEU A 131 -0.10 0.96 7.54
CA LEU A 131 0.76 1.13 8.72
C LEU A 131 2.24 0.91 8.40
N VAL A 132 2.56 -0.18 7.70
CA VAL A 132 3.95 -0.52 7.35
C VAL A 132 4.58 0.54 6.45
N VAL A 133 3.86 0.97 5.42
CA VAL A 133 4.39 1.97 4.46
C VAL A 133 4.57 3.34 5.12
N ASN A 134 3.61 3.79 5.94
CA ASN A 134 3.79 5.03 6.68
C ASN A 134 4.96 4.95 7.65
N TRP A 135 5.12 3.84 8.37
CA TRP A 135 6.25 3.64 9.26
C TRP A 135 7.59 3.69 8.51
N LEU A 136 7.69 3.02 7.35
CA LEU A 136 8.87 3.05 6.49
C LEU A 136 9.16 4.48 6.00
N TYR A 137 8.15 5.18 5.50
CA TYR A 137 8.27 6.54 4.99
C TYR A 137 8.72 7.52 6.07
N SER A 138 8.05 7.53 7.23
CA SER A 138 8.39 8.40 8.36
C SER A 138 9.80 8.14 8.90
N SER A 139 10.19 6.87 9.03
CA SER A 139 11.53 6.50 9.48
C SER A 139 12.62 6.99 8.52
N LEU A 140 12.34 6.92 7.22
CA LEU A 140 13.27 7.40 6.20
C LEU A 140 13.39 8.93 6.20
N CYS A 141 12.27 9.66 6.27
CA CYS A 141 12.29 11.11 6.39
C CYS A 141 13.07 11.54 7.63
N PHE A 142 12.90 10.85 8.76
CA PHE A 142 13.69 11.10 9.97
C PHE A 142 15.19 10.93 9.75
N ILE A 143 15.62 9.83 9.11
CA ILE A 143 17.04 9.57 8.81
C ILE A 143 17.62 10.63 7.86
N VAL A 144 16.85 11.02 6.84
CA VAL A 144 17.29 12.04 5.87
C VAL A 144 17.43 13.41 6.53
N SER A 145 16.44 13.84 7.33
CA SER A 145 16.51 15.10 8.09
C SER A 145 17.67 15.10 9.08
N PHE A 146 17.89 13.99 9.81
CA PHE A 146 19.01 13.85 10.73
C PHE A 146 20.36 14.00 10.02
N LYS A 147 20.51 13.40 8.82
CA LYS A 147 21.73 13.49 8.02
C LYS A 147 21.96 14.89 7.41
N ALA A 148 20.88 15.64 7.14
CA ALA A 148 20.92 16.99 6.59
C ALA A 148 21.17 18.08 7.64
N GLY A 149 21.13 17.75 8.95
CA GLY A 149 21.33 18.71 10.03
C GLY A 149 20.19 19.72 10.19
N THR A 150 19.03 19.46 9.59
CA THR A 150 17.84 20.32 9.69
C THR A 150 16.91 19.81 10.80
N PRO A 151 16.53 20.64 11.78
CA PRO A 151 15.48 20.28 12.73
C PRO A 151 14.13 20.23 12.00
N MET A 152 13.31 19.25 12.38
CA MET A 152 11.90 19.16 11.94
C MET A 152 11.07 20.30 12.50
#